data_AF-A0A6B2G7M7-F1
#
_entry.id   AF-A0A6B2G7M7-F1
#
_cell.length_a   1.000
_cell.length_b   1.000
_cell.length_c   1.000
_cell.angle_alpha   90.00
_cell.angle_beta   90.00
_cell.angle_gamma   90.00
#
_symmetry.space_group_name_H-M   'P 1'
#
loop_
_entity.id
_entity.type
_entity.pdbx_description
1 polymer ?
#
loop_
_entity_poly.entity_id
_entity_poly.type
_entity_poly.pdbx_seq_one_letter_code
_entity_poly.pdbx_strand_id
1 'polypeptide(L)'
;LGRDDIFNLIYQMRNDDYNQYASSCDNPSLSLFSKMDQKNISLNSNKIYSMVASKACRSSIMIGDSLSHTTMESIVHRLAGLLQPWSCPHGRPTIRHLAKL
;
A
#
# COMPACT_ATOMS: atom_id res chain seq x y z
N LEU A 1 11.06 -0.84 20.61
CA LEU A 1 10.67 -1.05 19.20
C LEU A 1 11.96 -1.14 18.40
N GLY A 2 12.47 -2.37 18.26
CA GLY A 2 13.60 -2.65 17.38
C GLY A 2 13.20 -2.45 15.92
N ARG A 3 14.18 -2.35 15.02
CA ARG A 3 13.93 -2.29 13.57
C ARG A 3 13.13 -3.51 13.09
N ASP A 4 13.39 -4.68 13.69
CA ASP A 4 12.77 -5.95 13.33
C ASP A 4 11.27 -6.00 13.66
N ASP A 5 10.85 -5.33 14.75
CA ASP A 5 9.42 -5.21 15.11
C ASP A 5 8.64 -4.46 14.02
N ILE A 6 9.24 -3.41 13.44
CA ILE A 6 8.61 -2.60 12.39
C ILE A 6 8.48 -3.38 11.08
N PHE A 7 9.50 -4.15 10.69
CA PHE A 7 9.45 -4.96 9.47
C PHE A 7 8.37 -6.04 9.53
N ASN A 8 8.27 -6.74 10.65
CA ASN A 8 7.23 -7.77 10.85
C ASN A 8 5.82 -7.17 10.83
N LEU A 9 5.64 -5.96 11.39
CA LEU A 9 4.35 -5.25 11.35
C LEU A 9 4.00 -4.75 9.94
N ILE A 10 4.97 -4.26 9.17
CA ILE A 10 4.75 -3.89 7.76
C ILE A 10 4.33 -5.11 6.95
N TYR A 11 4.94 -6.27 7.21
CA TYR A 11 4.55 -7.53 6.58
C TYR A 11 3.12 -7.95 6.95
N GLN A 12 2.74 -7.82 8.23
CA GLN A 12 1.37 -8.07 8.68
C GLN A 12 0.37 -7.12 8.01
N MET A 13 0.64 -5.80 7.98
CA MET A 13 -0.22 -4.84 7.29
C MET A 13 -0.39 -5.17 5.79
N ARG A 14 0.68 -5.59 5.12
CA ARG A 14 0.62 -6.02 3.71
C ARG A 14 -0.27 -7.26 3.53
N ASN A 15 -0.18 -8.23 4.44
CA ASN A 15 -1.00 -9.43 4.38
C ASN A 15 -2.47 -9.13 4.68
N ASP A 16 -2.76 -8.18 5.56
CA ASP A 16 -4.12 -7.71 5.85
C ASP A 16 -4.73 -7.03 4.62
N ASP A 17 -3.99 -6.13 3.94
CA ASP A 17 -4.41 -5.51 2.68
C ASP A 17 -4.67 -6.56 1.58
N TYR A 18 -3.82 -7.60 1.49
CA TYR A 18 -4.01 -8.71 0.56
C TYR A 18 -5.24 -9.56 0.89
N ASN A 19 -5.45 -9.90 2.17
CA ASN A 19 -6.61 -10.66 2.61
C ASN A 19 -7.91 -9.89 2.39
N GLN A 20 -7.90 -8.56 2.63
CA GLN A 20 -9.03 -7.69 2.34
C GLN A 20 -9.34 -7.65 0.82
N TYR A 21 -8.31 -7.60 -0.03
CA TYR A 21 -8.48 -7.67 -1.48
C TYR A 21 -8.97 -9.06 -1.95
N ALA A 22 -8.38 -10.13 -1.45
CA ALA A 22 -8.74 -11.52 -1.76
C ALA A 22 -10.13 -11.89 -1.23
N SER A 23 -10.64 -11.21 -0.21
CA SER A 23 -12.04 -11.34 0.25
C SER A 23 -13.02 -10.51 -0.57
N SER A 24 -12.53 -9.55 -1.38
CA SER A 24 -13.37 -8.72 -2.26
C SER A 24 -13.59 -9.34 -3.64
N CYS A 25 -12.79 -10.34 -4.01
CA CYS A 25 -12.99 -11.17 -5.19
C CYS A 25 -13.18 -12.62 -4.74
N ASP A 26 -14.33 -13.24 -5.02
CA ASP A 26 -14.65 -14.62 -4.61
C ASP A 26 -13.71 -15.66 -5.25
N ASN A 27 -12.44 -15.74 -4.82
CA ASN A 27 -11.41 -16.67 -5.31
C ASN A 27 -11.09 -17.73 -4.24
N PRO A 28 -11.63 -18.97 -4.33
CA PRO A 28 -11.60 -19.95 -3.24
C PRO A 28 -10.25 -20.67 -3.00
N SER A 29 -9.22 -20.46 -3.83
CA SER A 29 -8.00 -21.28 -3.84
C SER A 29 -6.87 -20.82 -2.91
N LEU A 30 -7.02 -19.67 -2.23
CA LEU A 30 -5.94 -19.04 -1.45
C LEU A 30 -6.13 -19.04 0.07
N SER A 31 -7.16 -19.73 0.56
CA SER A 31 -7.49 -19.82 1.99
C SER A 31 -6.57 -20.78 2.78
N LEU A 32 -5.71 -21.56 2.13
CA LEU A 32 -4.96 -22.65 2.77
C LEU A 32 -3.56 -22.25 3.29
N PHE A 33 -2.99 -21.12 2.87
CA PHE A 33 -1.63 -20.69 3.28
C PHE A 33 -1.59 -19.81 4.53
N SER A 34 -2.72 -19.52 5.17
CA SER A 34 -2.83 -18.49 6.22
C SER A 34 -2.56 -18.95 7.66
N LYS A 35 -2.05 -20.17 7.88
CA LYS A 35 -1.83 -20.70 9.24
C LYS A 35 -0.40 -21.18 9.49
N MET A 36 0.60 -20.29 9.43
CA MET A 36 1.85 -20.53 10.17
C MET A 36 2.39 -19.22 10.78
N ASP A 37 2.35 -19.21 12.11
CA ASP A 37 3.17 -18.44 13.07
C ASP A 37 2.96 -16.91 13.24
N GLN A 38 1.83 -16.53 13.85
CA GLN A 38 1.64 -15.19 14.41
C GLN A 38 2.20 -15.11 15.84
N LYS A 39 3.47 -14.70 15.95
CA LYS A 39 3.97 -14.11 17.20
C LYS A 39 3.28 -12.76 17.37
N ASN A 40 2.17 -12.75 18.12
CA ASN A 40 1.29 -11.60 18.34
C ASN A 40 2.01 -10.50 19.14
N ILE A 41 2.72 -9.62 18.43
CA ILE A 41 3.11 -8.32 18.95
C ILE A 41 1.87 -7.42 18.81
N SER A 42 1.15 -7.19 19.92
CA SER A 42 -0.08 -6.37 19.98
C SER A 42 0.19 -4.86 19.90
N LEU A 43 1.00 -4.43 18.91
CA LEU A 43 1.12 -3.03 18.59
C LEU A 43 -0.09 -2.61 17.75
N ASN A 44 -0.69 -1.47 18.08
CA ASN A 44 -1.86 -0.95 17.36
C ASN A 44 -1.47 -0.68 15.89
N SER A 45 -1.81 -1.62 15.01
CA SER A 45 -1.51 -1.61 13.57
C SER A 45 -1.97 -0.31 12.91
N ASN A 46 -3.10 0.25 13.36
CA ASN A 46 -3.61 1.53 12.86
C ASN A 46 -2.67 2.71 13.13
N LYS A 47 -1.97 2.73 14.28
CA LYS A 47 -1.02 3.81 14.60
C LYS A 47 0.21 3.75 13.70
N ILE A 48 0.71 2.56 13.43
CA ILE A 48 1.86 2.35 12.55
C ILE A 48 1.48 2.66 11.10
N TYR A 49 0.33 2.17 10.65
CA TYR A 49 -0.24 2.53 9.36
C TYR A 49 -0.31 4.05 9.18
N SER A 50 -0.88 4.75 10.16
CA SER A 50 -0.97 6.22 10.15
C SER A 50 0.41 6.90 10.05
N MET A 51 1.41 6.40 10.79
CA MET A 51 2.78 6.92 10.71
C MET A 51 3.41 6.69 9.33
N VAL A 52 3.24 5.49 8.76
CA VAL A 52 3.77 5.14 7.43
C VAL A 52 3.07 5.95 6.33
N ALA A 53 1.75 6.06 6.39
CA ALA A 53 0.95 6.89 5.49
C ALA A 53 1.40 8.36 5.55
N SER A 54 1.56 8.91 6.75
CA SER A 54 2.03 10.28 6.96
C SER A 54 3.46 10.49 6.46
N LYS A 55 4.34 9.49 6.61
CA LYS A 55 5.70 9.55 6.08
C LYS A 55 5.68 9.55 4.55
N ALA A 56 4.94 8.63 3.93
CA ALA A 56 4.80 8.53 2.49
C ALA A 56 4.25 9.83 1.87
N CYS A 57 3.24 10.44 2.48
CA CYS A 57 2.68 11.71 2.00
C CYS A 57 3.68 12.86 2.03
N ARG A 58 4.46 12.99 3.12
CA ARG A 58 5.42 14.09 3.28
C ARG A 58 6.70 13.91 2.46
N SER A 59 7.03 12.68 2.06
CA SER A 59 8.16 12.39 1.18
C SER A 59 7.78 12.28 -0.30
N SER A 60 6.49 12.45 -0.64
CA SER A 60 6.03 12.40 -2.02
C SER A 60 6.32 13.71 -2.74
N ILE A 61 6.26 13.66 -4.07
CA ILE A 61 6.28 14.84 -4.94
C ILE A 61 5.06 15.71 -4.61
N MET A 62 5.28 17.02 -4.54
CA MET A 62 4.25 17.99 -4.19
C MET A 62 3.57 18.54 -5.43
N ILE A 63 2.31 18.98 -5.26
CA ILE A 63 1.61 19.72 -6.31
C ILE A 63 2.34 21.04 -6.55
N GLY A 64 2.66 21.33 -7.80
CA GLY A 64 3.42 22.52 -8.20
C GLY A 64 4.90 22.25 -8.48
N ASP A 65 5.41 21.07 -8.11
CA ASP A 65 6.78 20.68 -8.46
C ASP A 65 6.93 20.49 -9.98
N SER A 66 8.00 21.03 -10.56
CA SER A 66 8.33 20.81 -11.97
C SER A 66 8.94 19.42 -12.16
N LEU A 67 8.43 18.66 -13.13
CA LEU A 67 8.87 17.29 -13.40
C LEU A 67 9.41 17.15 -14.82
N SER A 68 10.51 16.40 -14.95
CA SER A 68 10.99 15.95 -16.25
C SER A 68 10.11 14.80 -16.77
N HIS A 69 10.12 14.60 -18.09
CA HIS A 69 9.36 13.52 -18.73
C HIS A 69 9.71 12.15 -18.15
N THR A 70 11.01 11.86 -18.01
CA THR A 70 11.51 10.60 -17.43
C THR A 70 11.00 10.36 -16.01
N THR A 71 10.90 11.41 -15.19
CA THR A 71 10.35 11.30 -13.83
C THR A 71 8.85 10.99 -13.88
N MET A 72 8.10 11.67 -14.75
CA MET A 72 6.67 11.40 -14.93
C MET A 72 6.41 9.95 -15.36
N GLU A 73 7.15 9.44 -16.34
CA GLU A 73 7.07 8.04 -16.78
C GLU A 73 7.39 7.05 -15.65
N SER A 74 8.45 7.32 -14.89
CA SER A 74 8.86 6.49 -13.75
C SER A 74 7.77 6.39 -12.69
N ILE A 75 7.06 7.49 -12.40
CA ILE A 75 5.92 7.49 -11.45
C ILE A 75 4.83 6.53 -11.95
N VAL A 76 4.44 6.64 -13.22
CA VAL A 76 3.39 5.79 -13.81
C VAL A 76 3.80 4.31 -13.80
N HIS A 77 5.04 4.00 -14.17
CA HIS A 77 5.55 2.62 -14.14
C HIS A 77 5.57 2.03 -12.72
N ARG A 78 5.99 2.83 -11.73
CA ARG A 78 5.99 2.39 -10.33
C ARG A 78 4.57 2.13 -9.82
N LEU A 79 3.60 2.97 -10.20
CA LEU A 79 2.20 2.74 -9.85
C LEU A 79 1.66 1.46 -10.49
N ALA A 80 2.02 1.17 -11.74
CA ALA A 80 1.60 -0.06 -12.43
C ALA A 80 2.09 -1.35 -11.74
N GLY A 81 3.18 -1.29 -10.95
CA GLY A 81 3.68 -2.42 -10.17
C GLY A 81 3.03 -2.61 -8.80
N LEU A 82 2.10 -1.74 -8.38
CA LEU A 82 1.40 -1.87 -7.10
C LEU A 82 0.13 -2.72 -7.23
N LEU A 83 -0.24 -3.43 -6.17
CA LEU A 83 -1.48 -4.22 -6.13
C LEU A 83 -2.74 -3.35 -6.19
N GLN A 84 -2.75 -2.22 -5.48
CA GLN A 84 -3.89 -1.31 -5.38
C GLN A 84 -3.48 0.13 -5.72
N PRO A 85 -3.23 0.45 -6.99
CA PRO A 85 -2.71 1.75 -7.39
C PRO A 85 -3.79 2.82 -7.55
N TRP A 86 -5.01 2.61 -7.07
CA TRP A 86 -6.19 3.45 -7.33
C TRP A 86 -6.47 4.50 -6.24
N SER A 87 -5.90 4.30 -5.05
CA SER A 87 -6.05 5.17 -3.89
C SER A 87 -4.74 5.29 -3.13
N CYS A 88 -4.43 6.48 -2.64
CA CYS A 88 -3.34 6.70 -1.70
C CYS A 88 -3.72 6.15 -0.31
N PRO A 89 -2.78 6.00 0.65
CA PRO A 89 -3.09 5.46 1.98
C PRO A 89 -4.01 6.35 2.84
N HIS A 90 -4.41 7.53 2.34
CA HIS A 90 -5.42 8.40 2.94
C HIS A 90 -6.76 8.37 2.19
N GLY A 91 -6.91 7.50 1.19
CA GLY A 91 -8.14 7.36 0.41
C GLY A 91 -8.30 8.34 -0.76
N ARG A 92 -7.31 9.19 -1.06
CA ARG A 92 -7.39 10.07 -2.24
C ARG A 92 -7.12 9.28 -3.51
N PRO A 93 -7.84 9.55 -4.60
CA PRO A 93 -7.57 8.87 -5.85
C PRO A 93 -6.24 9.27 -6.46
N THR A 94 -5.54 8.28 -7.01
CA THR A 94 -4.22 8.42 -7.65
C THR A 94 -4.32 8.53 -9.17
N ILE A 95 -5.20 7.76 -9.81
CA ILE A 95 -5.39 7.73 -11.27
C ILE A 95 -6.89 7.79 -11.60
N ARG A 96 -7.23 8.45 -12.72
CA ARG A 96 -8.57 8.53 -13.29
C ARG A 96 -8.52 8.40 -14.80
N HIS A 97 -9.50 7.71 -15.35
CA HIS A 97 -9.72 7.67 -16.79
C HIS A 97 -10.39 8.98 -17.25
N LEU A 98 -9.83 9.62 -18.27
CA LEU A 98 -10.29 10.96 -18.71
C LEU A 98 -11.43 10.87 -19.73
N ALA A 99 -11.26 10.12 -20.81
CA ALA A 99 -12.27 9.96 -21.85
C ALA A 99 -12.03 8.67 -22.64
N LYS A 100 -13.12 8.08 -23.14
CA LYS A 100 -13.05 7.02 -24.15
C LYS A 100 -13.27 7.68 -25.51
N LEU A 101 -12.25 7.63 -26.35
CA LEU A 101 -12.30 8.10 -27.73
C LEU A 101 -13.03 7.10 -28.62
#